data_AF-A0A3A9SQX8-F1
#
_entry.id   AF-A0A3A9SQX8-F1
#
_cell.length_a   1.000
_cell.length_b   1.000
_cell.length_c   1.000
_cell.angle_alpha   90.00
_cell.angle_beta   90.00
_cell.angle_gamma   90.00
#
_symmetry.space_group_name_H-M   'P 1'
#
loop_
_entity.id
_entity.type
_entity.pdbx_description
1 polymer ?
#
loop_
_entity_poly.entity_id
_entity_poly.type
_entity_poly.pdbx_seq_one_letter_code
_entity_poly.pdbx_strand_id
1 'polypeptide(L)'
;MASYTGCCIYCGQLANVVAGEGLTEDEVNKLATLQCNCDEAQALQKVEQKKTYAEANIKRLFEGDCAGLRHVLLESTGCLAAQNIKKITVTTADGVRATLTAKENSIKCERTVTDKKSLED
;
A
#
# COMPACT_ATOMS: atom_id res chain seq x y z
N MET A 1 -14.31 24.78 -7.00
CA MET A 1 -12.92 24.40 -6.63
C MET A 1 -12.20 25.67 -6.26
N ALA A 2 -11.71 25.77 -5.04
CA ALA A 2 -10.95 26.92 -4.57
C ALA A 2 -9.45 26.60 -4.59
N SER A 3 -8.63 27.60 -4.91
CA SER A 3 -7.17 27.51 -4.84
C SER A 3 -6.72 27.99 -3.47
N TYR A 4 -6.07 27.11 -2.72
CA TYR A 4 -5.45 27.44 -1.44
C TYR A 4 -3.93 27.37 -1.58
N THR A 5 -3.22 28.22 -0.84
CA THR A 5 -1.76 28.16 -0.74
C THR A 5 -1.41 27.56 0.61
N GLY A 6 -0.82 26.36 0.59
CA GLY A 6 -0.35 25.66 1.78
C GLY A 6 1.17 25.61 1.85
N CYS A 7 1.69 25.24 3.02
CA CYS A 7 3.10 24.93 3.18
C CYS A 7 3.28 23.43 3.50
N CYS A 8 4.40 22.87 3.03
CA CYS A 8 4.81 21.54 3.45
C CYS A 8 5.14 21.55 4.95
N ILE A 9 4.53 20.64 5.72
CA ILE A 9 4.74 20.55 7.17
C ILE A 9 6.17 20.13 7.56
N TYR A 10 6.92 19.55 6.60
CA TYR A 10 8.29 19.09 6.80
C TYR A 10 9.31 20.17 6.42
N CYS A 11 9.29 20.64 5.17
CA CYS A 11 10.31 21.57 4.66
C CYS A 11 9.84 23.04 4.58
N GLY A 12 8.57 23.34 4.88
CA GLY A 12 8.02 24.70 4.82
C GLY A 12 7.79 25.24 3.40
N GLN A 13 8.01 24.44 2.35
CA GLN A 13 7.89 24.88 0.97
C GLN A 13 6.43 25.16 0.61
N LEU A 14 6.17 26.32 0.00
CA LEU A 14 4.83 26.76 -0.39
C LEU A 14 4.38 26.02 -1.66
N ALA A 15 3.15 25.52 -1.66
CA ALA A 15 2.51 24.90 -2.81
C ALA A 15 1.06 25.37 -2.96
N ASN A 16 0.64 25.56 -4.20
CA ASN A 16 -0.75 25.87 -4.52
C ASN A 16 -1.53 24.57 -4.70
N VAL A 17 -2.56 24.38 -3.87
CA VAL A 17 -3.43 23.21 -3.88
C VAL A 17 -4.83 23.63 -4.33
N VAL A 18 -5.38 22.90 -5.29
CA VAL A 18 -6.74 23.13 -5.78
C VAL A 18 -7.65 22.08 -5.16
N ALA A 19 -8.60 22.52 -4.35
CA ALA A 19 -9.43 21.60 -3.59
C ALA A 19 -10.85 22.15 -3.32
N GLY A 20 -11.65 21.38 -2.58
CA GLY A 20 -13.02 21.77 -2.22
C GLY A 20 -13.06 23.01 -1.34
N GLU A 21 -14.15 23.78 -1.40
CA GLU A 21 -14.33 24.94 -0.53
C GLU A 21 -14.50 24.50 0.93
N GLY A 22 -13.88 25.23 1.87
CA GLY A 22 -14.01 24.98 3.31
C GLY A 22 -12.91 24.13 3.95
N LEU A 23 -11.75 24.00 3.30
CA LEU A 23 -10.59 23.33 3.90
C LEU A 23 -9.95 24.19 4.99
N THR A 24 -9.49 23.54 6.06
CA THR A 24 -8.70 24.17 7.11
C THR A 24 -7.24 24.31 6.68
N GLU A 25 -6.51 25.21 7.34
CA GLU A 25 -5.08 25.42 7.05
C GLU A 25 -4.25 24.13 7.22
N ASP A 26 -4.57 23.30 8.21
CA ASP A 26 -3.93 21.99 8.40
C ASP A 26 -4.15 21.04 7.22
N GLU A 27 -5.37 20.99 6.68
CA GLU A 27 -5.70 20.15 5.53
C GLU A 27 -5.02 20.68 4.25
N VAL A 28 -4.98 22.00 4.08
CA VAL A 28 -4.25 22.67 2.99
C VAL A 28 -2.75 22.39 3.07
N ASN A 29 -2.16 22.43 4.27
CA ASN A 29 -0.74 22.12 4.50
C ASN A 29 -0.42 20.65 4.26
N LYS A 30 -1.30 19.72 4.65
CA LYS A 30 -1.17 18.29 4.31
C LYS A 30 -1.24 18.06 2.80
N LEU A 31 -2.16 18.72 2.10
CA LEU A 31 -2.25 18.64 0.63
C LEU A 31 -1.00 19.21 -0.02
N ALA A 32 -0.48 20.34 0.49
CA ALA A 32 0.77 20.93 0.00
C ALA A 32 1.96 19.98 0.25
N THR A 33 1.97 19.30 1.40
CA THR A 33 2.95 18.27 1.74
C THR A 33 2.88 17.07 0.79
N LEU A 34 1.67 16.61 0.45
CA LEU A 34 1.44 15.52 -0.51
C LEU A 34 1.87 15.87 -1.94
N GLN A 35 1.92 17.16 -2.31
CA GLN A 35 2.46 17.62 -3.60
C GLN A 35 3.93 18.05 -3.52
N CYS A 36 4.54 18.02 -2.34
CA CYS A 36 5.92 18.46 -2.14
C CYS A 36 6.90 17.36 -2.57
N ASN A 37 8.07 17.79 -3.07
CA ASN A 37 9.15 16.91 -3.51
C ASN A 37 10.31 16.84 -2.49
N CYS A 38 10.15 17.29 -1.25
CA CYS A 38 11.19 17.11 -0.23
C CYS A 38 11.35 15.64 0.15
N ASP A 39 12.53 15.25 0.66
CA ASP A 39 12.86 13.86 1.00
C ASP A 39 11.84 13.21 1.94
N GLU A 40 11.35 13.93 2.95
CA GLU A 40 10.37 13.46 3.92
C GLU A 40 8.99 13.24 3.28
N ALA A 41 8.51 14.21 2.48
CA ALA A 41 7.25 14.08 1.76
C ALA A 41 7.31 12.95 0.73
N GLN A 42 8.44 12.83 0.01
CA GLN A 42 8.66 11.74 -0.93
C GLN A 42 8.73 10.38 -0.23
N ALA A 43 9.33 10.30 0.96
CA ALA A 43 9.36 9.06 1.73
C ALA A 43 7.94 8.63 2.11
N LEU A 44 7.11 9.56 2.57
CA LEU A 44 5.73 9.29 2.94
C LEU A 44 4.87 8.90 1.71
N GLN A 45 5.00 9.65 0.61
CA GLN A 45 4.34 9.31 -0.67
C GLN A 45 4.79 7.94 -1.20
N LYS A 46 6.09 7.61 -1.10
CA LYS A 46 6.61 6.30 -1.52
C LYS A 46 6.05 5.17 -0.66
N VAL A 47 5.89 5.37 0.65
CA VAL A 47 5.28 4.37 1.54
C VAL A 47 3.82 4.15 1.18
N GLU A 48 3.03 5.21 1.01
CA GLU A 48 1.62 5.12 0.62
C GLU A 48 1.43 4.54 -0.78
N GLN A 49 2.28 4.92 -1.74
CA GLN A 49 2.27 4.32 -3.08
C GLN A 49 2.64 2.84 -3.04
N LYS A 50 3.66 2.45 -2.26
CA LYS A 50 4.04 1.03 -2.09
C LYS A 50 2.87 0.23 -1.53
N LYS A 51 2.17 0.77 -0.52
CA LYS A 51 0.99 0.16 0.08
C LYS A 51 -0.14 0.02 -0.96
N THR A 52 -0.52 1.12 -1.60
CA THR A 52 -1.60 1.14 -2.61
C THR A 52 -1.31 0.18 -3.77
N TYR A 53 -0.08 0.15 -4.26
CA TYR A 53 0.33 -0.73 -5.35
C TYR A 53 0.33 -2.21 -4.92
N ALA A 54 0.77 -2.50 -3.69
CA ALA A 54 0.70 -3.85 -3.13
C ALA A 54 -0.76 -4.31 -2.94
N GLU A 55 -1.63 -3.45 -2.41
CA GLU A 55 -3.05 -3.71 -2.27
C GLU A 55 -3.70 -3.97 -3.64
N ALA A 56 -3.40 -3.15 -4.65
CA ALA A 56 -3.90 -3.34 -6.01
C ALA A 56 -3.43 -4.68 -6.60
N ASN A 57 -2.15 -5.05 -6.42
CA ASN A 57 -1.62 -6.33 -6.87
C ASN A 57 -2.27 -7.51 -6.15
N ILE A 58 -2.47 -7.43 -4.83
CA ILE A 58 -3.21 -8.46 -4.07
C ILE A 58 -4.62 -8.59 -4.61
N LYS A 59 -5.33 -7.46 -4.79
CA LYS A 59 -6.69 -7.48 -5.33
C LYS A 59 -6.74 -8.16 -6.71
N ARG A 60 -5.75 -7.91 -7.57
CA ARG A 60 -5.64 -8.48 -8.91
C ARG A 60 -5.22 -9.96 -8.91
N LEU A 61 -4.31 -10.38 -8.03
CA LEU A 61 -3.84 -11.76 -7.89
C LEU A 61 -4.91 -12.71 -7.31
N PHE A 62 -5.76 -12.16 -6.45
CA PHE A 62 -6.85 -12.87 -5.75
C PHE A 62 -8.22 -12.40 -6.23
N GLU A 63 -8.32 -11.89 -7.46
CA GLU A 63 -9.60 -11.50 -8.06
C GLU A 63 -10.42 -12.76 -8.34
N GLY A 64 -11.57 -12.90 -7.67
CA GLY A 64 -12.49 -14.04 -7.86
C GLY A 64 -12.24 -15.29 -7.01
N ASP A 65 -11.17 -15.34 -6.20
CA ASP A 65 -10.80 -16.54 -5.42
C ASP A 65 -10.36 -16.19 -3.97
N CYS A 66 -10.75 -17.01 -3.00
CA CYS A 66 -10.33 -16.91 -1.59
C CYS A 66 -10.44 -15.50 -0.96
N ALA A 67 -11.66 -14.94 -0.88
CA ALA A 67 -11.92 -13.61 -0.30
C ALA A 67 -11.34 -13.42 1.12
N GLY A 68 -11.37 -14.48 1.95
CA GLY A 68 -10.76 -14.46 3.28
C GLY A 68 -9.23 -14.28 3.25
N LEU A 69 -8.55 -14.96 2.32
CA LEU A 69 -7.11 -14.82 2.13
C LEU A 69 -6.74 -13.40 1.68
N ARG A 70 -7.50 -12.85 0.72
CA ARG A 70 -7.34 -11.45 0.26
C ARG A 70 -7.47 -10.46 1.41
N HIS A 71 -8.44 -10.65 2.31
CA HIS A 71 -8.64 -9.76 3.45
C HIS A 71 -7.43 -9.79 4.41
N VAL A 72 -6.95 -10.99 4.76
CA VAL A 72 -5.76 -11.15 5.61
C VAL A 72 -4.52 -10.50 4.98
N LEU A 73 -4.34 -10.63 3.66
CA LEU A 73 -3.21 -10.06 2.93
C LEU A 73 -3.27 -8.52 2.89
N LEU A 74 -4.46 -7.93 2.74
CA LEU A 74 -4.67 -6.48 2.74
C LEU A 74 -4.38 -5.85 4.12
N GLU A 75 -4.85 -6.47 5.20
CA GLU A 75 -4.52 -6.06 6.57
C GLU A 75 -3.01 -6.16 6.82
N SER A 76 -2.42 -7.25 6.32
CA SER A 76 -0.98 -7.53 6.45
C SER A 76 -0.10 -6.53 5.68
N THR A 77 -0.57 -5.94 4.58
CA THR A 77 0.20 -4.95 3.80
C THR A 77 0.56 -3.70 4.61
N GLY A 78 -0.29 -3.29 5.56
CA GLY A 78 0.03 -2.18 6.47
C GLY A 78 1.25 -2.50 7.34
N CYS A 79 1.33 -3.72 7.86
CA CYS A 79 2.46 -4.17 8.68
C CYS A 79 3.76 -4.33 7.87
N LEU A 80 3.66 -4.71 6.59
CA LEU A 80 4.80 -4.77 5.66
C LEU A 80 5.30 -3.36 5.30
N ALA A 81 4.39 -2.42 5.05
CA ALA A 81 4.70 -1.04 4.68
C ALA A 81 5.37 -0.26 5.83
N ALA A 82 5.01 -0.56 7.07
CA ALA A 82 5.67 -0.03 8.27
C ALA A 82 7.10 -0.57 8.49
N GLN A 83 7.65 -1.38 7.56
CA GLN A 83 9.00 -1.98 7.60
C GLN A 83 9.28 -2.92 8.78
N ASN A 84 8.26 -3.29 9.57
CA ASN A 84 8.42 -4.17 10.73
C ASN A 84 8.41 -5.67 10.38
N ILE A 85 7.90 -6.04 9.20
CA ILE A 85 7.77 -7.45 8.79
C ILE A 85 8.42 -7.67 7.42
N LYS A 86 9.35 -8.63 7.32
CA LYS A 86 10.04 -8.96 6.06
C LYS A 86 9.22 -9.85 5.11
N LYS A 87 8.46 -10.81 5.66
CA LYS A 87 7.75 -11.82 4.88
C LYS A 87 6.51 -12.32 5.64
N ILE A 88 5.41 -12.49 4.93
CA ILE A 88 4.16 -13.08 5.42
C ILE A 88 3.77 -14.20 4.46
N THR A 89 3.39 -15.35 5.00
CA THR A 89 2.91 -16.48 4.21
C THR A 89 1.63 -16.99 4.83
N VAL A 90 0.58 -17.08 4.01
CA VAL A 90 -0.74 -17.57 4.40
C VAL A 90 -1.07 -18.77 3.53
N THR A 91 -1.41 -19.88 4.15
CA THR A 91 -1.81 -21.12 3.46
C THR A 91 -3.24 -21.45 3.87
N THR A 92 -4.09 -21.76 2.89
CA THR A 92 -5.47 -22.19 3.11
C THR A 92 -5.61 -23.70 2.98
N ALA A 93 -6.67 -24.25 3.58
CA ALA A 93 -6.99 -25.68 3.51
C ALA A 93 -7.20 -26.17 2.05
N ASP A 94 -7.64 -25.28 1.16
CA ASP A 94 -7.80 -25.51 -0.28
C ASP A 94 -6.48 -25.65 -1.07
N GLY A 95 -5.31 -25.63 -0.40
CA GLY A 95 -4.02 -25.78 -1.07
C GLY A 95 -3.52 -24.51 -1.78
N VAL A 96 -4.23 -23.39 -1.61
CA VAL A 96 -3.80 -22.06 -2.08
C VAL A 96 -2.87 -21.43 -1.03
N ARG A 97 -1.67 -21.07 -1.47
CA ARG A 97 -0.65 -20.39 -0.67
C ARG A 97 -0.39 -18.99 -1.23
N ALA A 98 -0.45 -17.99 -0.38
CA ALA A 98 -0.05 -16.62 -0.69
C ALA A 98 1.20 -16.24 0.10
N THR A 99 2.12 -15.54 -0.55
CA THR A 99 3.32 -15.00 0.08
C THR A 99 3.46 -13.52 -0.26
N LEU A 100 3.57 -12.70 0.77
CA LEU A 100 3.95 -11.29 0.67
C LEU A 100 5.37 -11.13 1.18
N THR A 101 6.23 -10.51 0.41
CA THR A 101 7.62 -10.22 0.81
C THR A 101 7.88 -8.73 0.65
N ALA A 102 8.22 -8.05 1.74
CA ALA A 102 8.68 -6.67 1.70
C ALA A 102 10.16 -6.66 1.31
N LYS A 103 10.48 -6.01 0.19
CA LYS A 103 11.85 -5.57 -0.13
C LYS A 103 11.98 -4.08 0.16
N GLU A 104 13.23 -3.62 0.30
CA GLU A 104 13.60 -2.21 0.49
C GLU A 104 12.78 -1.25 -0.38
N ASN A 105 12.59 -1.61 -1.66
CA ASN A 105 11.93 -0.74 -2.62
C ASN A 105 10.60 -1.26 -3.20
N SER A 106 10.15 -2.46 -2.86
CA SER A 106 8.93 -3.05 -3.46
C SER A 106 8.34 -4.17 -2.61
N ILE A 107 7.00 -4.31 -2.62
CA ILE A 107 6.32 -5.46 -2.01
C ILE A 107 6.03 -6.49 -3.11
N LYS A 108 6.68 -7.65 -3.03
CA LYS A 108 6.45 -8.78 -3.94
C LYS A 108 5.27 -9.61 -3.42
N CYS A 109 4.25 -9.80 -4.26
CA CYS A 109 3.11 -10.67 -3.96
C CYS A 109 3.17 -11.90 -4.86
N GLU A 110 3.17 -13.09 -4.27
CA GLU A 110 3.18 -14.37 -4.97
C GLU A 110 1.98 -15.22 -4.55
N ARG A 111 1.27 -15.78 -5.53
CA ARG A 111 0.22 -16.77 -5.35
C ARG A 111 0.72 -18.10 -5.90
N THR A 112 0.64 -19.15 -5.09
CA THR A 112 0.96 -20.52 -5.48
C THR A 112 -0.25 -21.39 -5.22
N VAL A 113 -0.74 -22.07 -6.26
CA VAL A 113 -1.80 -23.07 -6.13
C VAL A 113 -1.13 -24.43 -6.22
N THR A 114 -1.26 -25.23 -5.16
CA THR A 114 -0.59 -26.53 -5.08
C THR A 114 -1.58 -27.61 -5.50
N ASP A 115 -1.51 -28.08 -6.75
CA ASP A 115 -2.23 -29.28 -7.20
C ASP A 115 -1.43 -30.52 -6.78
N LYS A 116 -1.77 -31.10 -5.62
CA LYS A 116 -1.18 -32.37 -5.17
C LYS A 116 -1.93 -33.54 -5.82
N LYS A 117 -1.38 -34.09 -6.90
CA LYS A 117 -1.74 -35.44 -7.38
C LYS A 117 -0.80 -36.46 -6.74
N SER A 118 -1.26 -37.11 -5.69
CA SER A 118 -0.66 -38.34 -5.17
C SER A 118 -1.28 -39.52 -5.90
N LEU A 119 -0.48 -40.21 -6.70
CA LEU A 119 -0.76 -41.57 -7.16
C LEU A 119 0.02 -42.49 -6.22
N GLU A 120 -0.71 -43.25 -5.42
CA GLU A 120 -0.17 -44.40 -4.67
C GLU A 120 -0.24 -45.61 -5.63
N ASP A 121 0.88 -46.33 -5.74
CA ASP A 121 0.96 -47.63 -6.45
C ASP A 121 0.40 -48.74 -5.56
#